data_AF-A0A2X2W3S7-F1
#
_entry.id   AF-A0A2X2W3S7-F1
#
_cell.length_a   1.000
_cell.length_b   1.000
_cell.length_c   1.000
_cell.angle_alpha   90.00
_cell.angle_beta   90.00
_cell.angle_gamma   90.00
#
_symmetry.space_group_name_H-M   'P 1'
#
loop_
_entity.id
_entity.type
_entity.pdbx_description
1 polymer ?
#
loop_
_entity_poly.entity_id
_entity_poly.type
_entity_poly.pdbx_seq_one_letter_code
_entity_poly.pdbx_strand_id
1 'polypeptide(L)'
;MIQITKRDEEFLKILNKAGACSSKVPKVIYPARYSRNRLEKMEKEKIINRRYNLITLATKGLEYMESIGEKPRSVMTYPIDLQRRLANTLDLSYELPSLKIIPSAEYKRKNKLNRGMQFLAAALTEDGYDYLIYDVSTNSKSKKTHQITKELFNIRNQVTGIIILSQKKTFVQYLIKKNVPISELIILPRKEYFMELLNELGQRDFDAKILGKAFPTIAGHEVFKEKRVQYMIGNNVYMNMILNNVSIFSYLQGLNQVISSSNSSSAQIYNIVCLDIQEEYIKRELESRKITNLTIKIIPLSKKEFLNN
;
A
#
# COMPACT_ATOMS: atom_id res chain seq x y z
N MET A 1 -34.71 23.79 2.42
CA MET A 1 -34.66 22.32 2.57
C MET A 1 -34.17 21.73 1.25
N ILE A 2 -32.99 21.11 1.27
CA ILE A 2 -32.45 20.41 0.10
C ILE A 2 -33.11 19.05 -0.04
N GLN A 3 -33.65 18.72 -1.22
CA GLN A 3 -34.14 17.36 -1.49
C GLN A 3 -32.93 16.42 -1.63
N ILE A 4 -32.87 15.36 -0.82
CA ILE A 4 -31.86 14.31 -0.94
C ILE A 4 -32.13 13.48 -2.20
N THR A 5 -31.15 13.39 -3.08
CA THR A 5 -31.19 12.55 -4.28
C THR A 5 -30.54 11.19 -4.01
N LYS A 6 -30.72 10.22 -4.91
CA LYS A 6 -30.09 8.89 -4.80
C LYS A 6 -28.56 8.96 -4.65
N ARG A 7 -27.89 9.86 -5.38
CA ARG A 7 -26.43 10.05 -5.28
C ARG A 7 -25.99 10.62 -3.94
N ASP A 8 -26.82 11.48 -3.37
CA ASP A 8 -26.55 12.03 -2.04
C ASP A 8 -26.70 10.96 -0.98
N GLU A 9 -27.74 10.12 -1.08
CA GLU A 9 -27.91 8.98 -0.19
C GLU A 9 -26.71 8.02 -0.27
N GLU A 10 -26.23 7.71 -1.47
CA GLU A 10 -25.03 6.90 -1.67
C GLU A 10 -23.81 7.52 -0.98
N PHE A 11 -23.58 8.83 -1.19
CA PHE A 11 -22.50 9.55 -0.52
C PHE A 11 -22.63 9.52 1.00
N LEU A 12 -23.84 9.75 1.52
CA LEU A 12 -24.08 9.77 2.96
C LEU A 12 -23.92 8.37 3.57
N LYS A 13 -24.30 7.30 2.87
CA LYS A 13 -24.05 5.90 3.29
C LYS A 13 -22.56 5.59 3.36
N ILE A 14 -21.78 5.99 2.35
CA ILE A 14 -20.32 5.86 2.36
C ILE A 14 -19.73 6.62 3.55
N LEU A 15 -20.18 7.86 3.76
CA LEU A 15 -19.71 8.70 4.85
C LEU A 15 -20.09 8.14 6.22
N ASN A 16 -21.30 7.60 6.37
CA ASN A 16 -21.76 6.93 7.59
C ASN A 16 -20.89 5.72 7.90
N LYS A 17 -20.61 4.88 6.90
CA LYS A 17 -19.79 3.68 7.06
C LYS A 17 -18.36 4.02 7.47
N ALA A 18 -17.72 4.98 6.79
CA ALA A 18 -16.33 5.36 7.05
C ALA A 18 -16.16 6.29 8.26
N GLY A 19 -17.19 7.07 8.60
CA GLY A 19 -17.19 8.12 9.61
C GLY A 19 -16.70 9.48 9.07
N ALA A 20 -15.60 9.50 8.32
CA ALA A 20 -15.05 10.73 7.73
C ALA A 20 -14.51 10.48 6.33
N CYS A 21 -14.52 11.50 5.47
CA CYS A 21 -13.87 11.48 4.16
C CYS A 21 -13.11 12.78 3.90
N SER A 22 -12.16 12.76 2.97
CA SER A 22 -11.53 13.98 2.46
C SER A 22 -12.38 14.60 1.35
N SER A 23 -11.95 15.77 0.85
CA SER A 23 -12.55 16.38 -0.33
C SER A 23 -12.30 15.62 -1.64
N LYS A 24 -11.52 14.53 -1.64
CA LYS A 24 -11.31 13.68 -2.82
C LYS A 24 -12.52 12.80 -3.12
N VAL A 25 -13.07 12.14 -2.11
CA VAL A 25 -14.16 11.16 -2.28
C VAL A 25 -15.39 11.75 -2.97
N PRO A 26 -15.90 12.95 -2.60
CA PRO A 26 -17.04 13.53 -3.30
C PRO A 26 -16.79 13.77 -4.80
N LYS A 27 -15.55 13.98 -5.23
CA LYS A 27 -15.25 14.21 -6.66
C LYS A 27 -15.39 12.95 -7.51
N VAL A 28 -15.36 11.78 -6.88
CA VAL A 28 -15.61 10.49 -7.54
C VAL A 28 -17.11 10.23 -7.66
N ILE A 29 -17.90 10.67 -6.68
CA ILE A 29 -19.35 10.43 -6.59
C ILE A 29 -20.16 11.48 -7.38
N TYR A 30 -19.73 12.74 -7.34
CA TYR A 30 -20.37 13.85 -8.03
C TYR A 30 -19.55 14.30 -9.24
N PRO A 31 -20.18 14.69 -10.37
CA PRO A 31 -19.46 15.32 -11.46
C PRO A 31 -18.76 16.60 -10.99
N ALA A 32 -17.55 16.86 -11.51
CA ALA A 32 -16.63 17.88 -10.98
C ALA A 32 -17.26 19.27 -10.78
N ARG A 33 -18.08 19.74 -11.73
CA ARG A 33 -18.77 21.05 -11.68
C ARG A 33 -19.86 21.15 -10.60
N TYR A 34 -20.41 20.03 -10.13
CA TYR A 34 -21.56 19.97 -9.23
C TYR A 34 -21.20 19.69 -7.77
N SER A 35 -20.07 19.02 -7.53
CA SER A 35 -19.65 18.58 -6.19
C SER A 35 -19.64 19.71 -5.15
N ARG A 36 -19.00 20.84 -5.48
CA ARG A 36 -18.82 21.97 -4.54
C ARG A 36 -20.15 22.59 -4.11
N ASN A 37 -20.98 22.98 -5.08
CA ASN A 37 -22.27 23.61 -4.80
C ASN A 37 -23.20 22.66 -4.02
N ARG A 38 -23.13 21.36 -4.30
CA ARG A 38 -23.93 20.36 -3.58
C ARG A 38 -23.50 20.25 -2.13
N LEU A 39 -22.19 20.13 -1.88
CA LEU A 39 -21.63 20.05 -0.53
C LEU A 39 -21.91 21.32 0.28
N GLU A 40 -21.81 22.50 -0.32
CA GLU A 40 -22.15 23.78 0.35
C GLU A 40 -23.62 23.84 0.77
N LYS A 41 -24.54 23.33 -0.06
CA LYS A 41 -25.96 23.24 0.31
C LYS A 41 -26.20 22.23 1.44
N MET A 42 -25.57 21.06 1.38
CA MET A 42 -25.66 20.05 2.45
C MET A 42 -25.12 20.56 3.79
N GLU A 43 -24.03 21.33 3.75
CA GLU A 43 -23.43 21.96 4.92
C GLU A 43 -24.36 23.02 5.53
N LYS A 44 -24.94 23.90 4.71
CA LYS A 44 -25.93 24.90 5.16
C LYS A 44 -27.14 24.24 5.84
N GLU A 45 -27.58 23.10 5.31
CA GLU A 45 -28.70 22.34 5.86
C GLU A 45 -28.31 21.45 7.05
N LYS A 46 -27.05 21.50 7.51
CA LYS A 46 -26.52 20.69 8.62
C LYS A 46 -26.64 19.18 8.40
N ILE A 47 -26.54 18.74 7.14
CA ILE A 47 -26.49 17.33 6.74
C ILE A 47 -25.07 16.80 6.88
N ILE A 48 -24.09 17.60 6.44
CA ILE A 48 -22.67 17.32 6.62
C ILE A 48 -22.00 18.47 7.38
N ASN A 49 -20.85 18.17 7.96
CA ASN A 49 -19.94 19.15 8.54
C ASN A 49 -18.63 19.11 7.76
N ARG A 50 -18.09 20.28 7.39
CA ARG A 50 -16.83 20.40 6.65
C ARG A 50 -15.82 21.21 7.47
N ARG A 51 -14.75 20.56 7.94
CA ARG A 51 -13.71 21.21 8.75
C ARG A 51 -12.35 20.61 8.49
N TYR A 52 -11.32 21.45 8.35
CA TYR A 52 -9.92 21.01 8.12
C TYR A 52 -9.74 20.02 6.95
N ASN A 53 -10.43 20.26 5.83
CA ASN A 53 -10.48 19.37 4.66
C ASN A 53 -11.09 17.98 4.91
N LEU A 54 -11.80 17.81 6.02
CA LEU A 54 -12.59 16.63 6.32
C LEU A 54 -14.07 16.93 6.15
N ILE A 55 -14.81 15.90 5.77
CA ILE A 55 -16.26 15.89 5.73
C ILE A 55 -16.73 14.78 6.67
N THR A 56 -17.72 15.09 7.52
CA THR A 56 -18.37 14.15 8.45
C THR A 56 -19.87 14.36 8.42
N LEU A 57 -20.65 13.40 8.91
CA LEU A 57 -22.10 13.60 9.08
C LEU A 57 -22.34 14.63 10.20
N ALA A 58 -23.25 15.57 9.91
CA ALA A 58 -23.80 16.50 10.91
C ALA A 58 -25.15 15.99 11.41
N THR A 59 -25.79 16.72 12.33
CA THR A 59 -27.00 16.29 13.04
C THR A 59 -28.11 15.80 12.10
N LYS A 60 -28.51 16.59 11.09
CA LYS A 60 -29.57 16.16 10.16
C LYS A 60 -29.15 14.99 9.27
N GLY A 61 -27.85 14.84 9.00
CA GLY A 61 -27.33 13.70 8.25
C GLY A 61 -27.40 12.40 9.04
N LEU A 62 -27.15 12.47 10.36
CA LEU A 62 -27.32 11.33 11.27
C LEU A 62 -28.81 10.93 11.40
N GLU A 63 -29.70 11.91 11.58
CA GLU A 63 -31.16 11.70 11.59
C GLU A 63 -31.64 11.06 10.28
N TYR A 64 -31.13 11.52 9.13
CA TYR A 64 -31.46 10.94 7.84
C TYR A 64 -30.97 9.49 7.68
N MET A 65 -29.78 9.14 8.20
CA MET A 65 -29.32 7.75 8.18
C MET A 65 -30.23 6.84 9.01
N GLU A 66 -30.65 7.32 10.18
CA GLU A 66 -31.58 6.59 11.04
C GLU A 66 -32.95 6.40 10.36
N SER A 67 -33.48 7.43 9.69
CA SER A 67 -34.78 7.36 9.02
C SER A 67 -34.83 6.38 7.84
N ILE A 68 -33.68 6.06 7.24
CA ILE A 68 -33.56 5.04 6.18
C ILE A 68 -33.11 3.66 6.70
N GLY A 69 -33.08 3.47 8.02
CA GLY A 69 -32.77 2.18 8.67
C GLY A 69 -31.27 1.88 8.86
N GLU A 70 -30.39 2.83 8.59
CA GLU A 70 -28.94 2.69 8.82
C GLU A 70 -28.59 3.07 10.26
N LYS A 71 -27.64 2.34 10.88
CA LYS A 71 -27.13 2.73 12.21
C LYS A 71 -26.23 3.97 12.08
N PRO A 72 -26.58 5.13 12.68
CA PRO A 72 -25.77 6.34 12.52
C PRO A 72 -24.42 6.22 13.21
N ARG A 73 -23.36 6.64 12.53
CA ARG A 73 -22.00 6.69 13.06
C ARG A 73 -21.53 8.14 13.19
N SER A 74 -21.58 8.67 14.40
CA SER A 74 -21.00 9.99 14.69
C SER A 74 -19.52 9.87 15.06
N VAL A 75 -18.67 10.63 14.37
CA VAL A 75 -17.23 10.76 14.68
C VAL A 75 -16.82 12.20 14.95
N MET A 76 -17.77 13.14 15.06
CA MET A 76 -17.46 14.56 15.27
C MET A 76 -16.70 14.81 16.58
N THR A 77 -16.95 13.99 17.61
CA THR A 77 -16.29 14.08 18.92
C THR A 77 -14.89 13.45 18.93
N TYR A 78 -14.50 12.74 17.88
CA TYR A 78 -13.20 12.09 17.83
C TYR A 78 -12.08 13.13 17.65
N PRO A 79 -10.87 12.88 18.17
CA PRO A 79 -9.72 13.72 17.87
C PRO A 79 -9.51 13.88 16.36
N ILE A 80 -9.10 15.07 15.93
CA ILE A 80 -8.96 15.39 14.50
C ILE A 80 -8.05 14.41 13.75
N ASP A 81 -6.99 13.93 14.40
CA ASP A 81 -6.05 12.98 13.81
C ASP A 81 -6.68 11.60 13.58
N LEU A 82 -7.64 11.20 14.43
CA LEU A 82 -8.41 9.97 14.22
C LEU A 82 -9.39 10.13 13.05
N GLN A 83 -10.06 11.28 12.95
CA GLN A 83 -10.92 11.59 11.80
C GLN A 83 -10.12 11.61 10.49
N ARG A 84 -8.92 12.22 10.49
CA ARG A 84 -7.98 12.17 9.34
C ARG A 84 -7.58 10.75 8.98
N ARG A 85 -7.32 9.88 9.96
CA ARG A 85 -6.99 8.48 9.72
C ARG A 85 -8.15 7.73 9.05
N LEU A 86 -9.39 7.97 9.49
CA LEU A 86 -10.59 7.41 8.86
C LEU A 86 -10.73 7.89 7.41
N ALA A 87 -10.62 9.20 7.20
CA ALA A 87 -10.68 9.80 5.86
C ALA A 87 -9.58 9.26 4.93
N ASN A 88 -8.33 9.19 5.39
CA ASN A 88 -7.22 8.65 4.61
C ASN A 88 -7.40 7.16 4.28
N THR A 89 -8.04 6.39 5.16
CA THR A 89 -8.36 4.98 4.92
C THR A 89 -9.40 4.85 3.82
N LEU A 90 -10.43 5.70 3.84
CA LEU A 90 -11.44 5.73 2.78
C LEU A 90 -10.85 6.24 1.46
N ASP A 91 -10.04 7.29 1.48
CA ASP A 91 -9.34 7.76 0.28
C ASP A 91 -8.51 6.62 -0.34
N LEU A 92 -7.84 5.82 0.49
CA LEU A 92 -7.05 4.69 0.04
C LEU A 92 -7.90 3.61 -0.64
N SER A 93 -9.13 3.35 -0.18
CA SER A 93 -10.02 2.38 -0.84
C SER A 93 -10.50 2.84 -2.21
N TYR A 94 -10.55 4.15 -2.45
CA TYR A 94 -10.86 4.70 -3.78
C TYR A 94 -9.63 4.76 -4.68
N GLU A 95 -8.44 4.96 -4.11
CA GLU A 95 -7.18 4.95 -4.86
C GLU A 95 -6.72 3.53 -5.21
N LEU A 96 -7.14 2.52 -4.43
CA LEU A 96 -6.77 1.12 -4.60
C LEU A 96 -8.00 0.19 -4.72
N PRO A 97 -8.86 0.35 -5.75
CA PRO A 97 -10.09 -0.45 -5.88
C PRO A 97 -9.85 -1.95 -6.04
N SER A 98 -8.70 -2.38 -6.59
CA SER A 98 -8.36 -3.80 -6.75
C SER A 98 -7.93 -4.46 -5.43
N LEU A 99 -7.73 -3.69 -4.37
CA LEU A 99 -7.34 -4.18 -3.06
C LEU A 99 -8.50 -4.02 -2.09
N LYS A 100 -8.83 -5.08 -1.35
CA LYS A 100 -9.81 -4.97 -0.27
C LYS A 100 -9.18 -4.28 0.93
N ILE A 101 -9.47 -2.99 1.08
CA ILE A 101 -8.97 -2.16 2.18
C ILE A 101 -9.79 -2.39 3.47
N ILE A 102 -9.11 -2.83 4.53
CA ILE A 102 -9.68 -3.04 5.86
C ILE A 102 -9.08 -2.00 6.83
N PRO A 103 -9.89 -1.18 7.52
CA PRO A 103 -9.38 -0.22 8.50
C PRO A 103 -8.51 -0.88 9.57
N SER A 104 -7.40 -0.22 9.93
CA SER A 104 -6.43 -0.79 10.89
C SER A 104 -7.03 -1.19 12.23
N ALA A 105 -8.01 -0.45 12.75
CA ALA A 105 -8.67 -0.79 14.02
C ALA A 105 -9.43 -2.13 13.95
N GLU A 106 -10.09 -2.40 12.82
CA GLU A 106 -10.82 -3.64 12.56
C GLU A 106 -9.84 -4.79 12.36
N TYR A 107 -8.84 -4.60 11.50
CA TYR A 107 -7.85 -5.63 11.21
C TYR A 107 -7.06 -6.05 12.47
N LYS A 108 -6.66 -5.10 13.31
CA LYS A 108 -5.99 -5.42 14.60
C LYS A 108 -6.86 -6.25 15.53
N ARG A 109 -8.16 -5.96 15.59
CA ARG A 109 -9.09 -6.71 16.43
C ARG A 109 -9.22 -8.15 15.94
N LYS A 110 -9.39 -8.33 14.63
CA LYS A 110 -9.52 -9.64 13.98
C LYS A 110 -8.26 -10.50 14.18
N ASN A 111 -7.08 -9.90 14.00
CA ASN A 111 -5.80 -10.62 14.04
C ASN A 111 -5.05 -10.50 15.38
N LYS A 112 -5.71 -10.02 16.44
CA LYS A 112 -5.14 -9.84 17.79
C LYS A 112 -3.81 -9.07 17.82
N LEU A 113 -3.63 -8.11 16.91
CA LEU A 113 -2.42 -7.29 16.82
C LEU A 113 -2.43 -6.17 17.86
N ASN A 114 -1.24 -5.64 18.16
CA ASN A 114 -1.09 -4.54 19.12
C ASN A 114 -1.89 -3.30 18.68
N ARG A 115 -2.78 -2.84 19.56
CA ARG A 115 -3.65 -1.67 19.35
C ARG A 115 -2.85 -0.40 19.02
N GLY A 116 -1.65 -0.26 19.59
CA GLY A 116 -0.74 0.87 19.40
C GLY A 116 -0.05 0.97 18.03
N MET A 117 -0.16 -0.04 17.16
CA MET A 117 0.52 0.00 15.86
C MET A 117 0.03 1.15 14.97
N GLN A 118 0.91 1.72 14.14
CA GLN A 118 0.63 2.96 13.42
C GLN A 118 0.14 2.80 11.98
N PHE A 119 0.07 1.57 11.44
CA PHE A 119 -0.38 1.33 10.06
C PHE A 119 -1.81 1.87 9.82
N LEU A 120 -2.04 2.45 8.65
CA LEU A 120 -3.30 3.10 8.27
C LEU A 120 -4.42 2.07 8.10
N ALA A 121 -4.17 1.06 7.28
CA ALA A 121 -5.12 0.01 6.89
C ALA A 121 -4.37 -1.27 6.49
N ALA A 122 -5.08 -2.40 6.48
CA ALA A 122 -4.62 -3.58 5.77
C ALA A 122 -5.23 -3.60 4.36
N ALA A 123 -4.50 -4.13 3.39
CA ALA A 123 -4.97 -4.33 2.01
C ALA A 123 -4.85 -5.81 1.67
N LEU A 124 -5.94 -6.41 1.21
CA LEU A 124 -5.97 -7.82 0.82
C LEU A 124 -6.06 -7.92 -0.70
N THR A 125 -5.20 -8.75 -1.29
CA THR A 125 -5.25 -9.11 -2.71
C THR A 125 -6.34 -10.14 -2.97
N GLU A 126 -6.71 -10.34 -4.24
CA GLU A 126 -7.68 -11.37 -4.65
C GLU A 126 -7.23 -12.80 -4.30
N ASP A 127 -5.92 -13.03 -4.26
CA ASP A 127 -5.31 -14.31 -3.88
C ASP A 127 -5.21 -14.52 -2.36
N GLY A 128 -5.69 -13.56 -1.56
CA GLY A 128 -5.75 -13.67 -0.10
C GLY A 128 -4.49 -13.23 0.64
N TYR A 129 -3.51 -12.62 -0.04
CA TYR A 129 -2.34 -12.03 0.62
C TYR A 129 -2.69 -10.70 1.26
N ASP A 130 -2.18 -10.47 2.46
CA ASP A 130 -2.44 -9.26 3.23
C ASP A 130 -1.20 -8.38 3.42
N TYR A 131 -1.41 -7.08 3.21
CA TYR A 131 -0.39 -6.04 3.36
C TYR A 131 -0.79 -5.04 4.42
N LEU A 132 0.10 -4.78 5.37
CA LEU A 132 -0.05 -3.62 6.25
C LEU A 132 0.42 -2.35 5.53
N ILE A 133 -0.47 -1.38 5.36
CA ILE A 133 -0.15 -0.11 4.70
C ILE A 133 0.16 0.97 5.72
N TYR A 134 1.37 1.52 5.67
CA TYR A 134 1.79 2.70 6.42
C TYR A 134 1.80 3.93 5.50
N ASP A 135 1.21 5.04 5.97
CA ASP A 135 1.31 6.34 5.29
C ASP A 135 2.19 7.30 6.12
N VAL A 136 3.35 7.63 5.56
CA VAL A 136 4.37 8.47 6.18
C VAL A 136 4.63 9.69 5.31
N SER A 137 3.93 10.77 5.65
CA SER A 137 4.12 12.08 5.04
C SER A 137 5.53 12.63 5.24
N THR A 138 5.96 13.51 4.33
CA THR A 138 7.24 14.25 4.41
C THR A 138 7.43 14.95 5.76
N ASN A 139 6.36 15.55 6.26
CA ASN A 139 6.31 16.30 7.52
C ASN A 139 6.13 15.42 8.78
N SER A 140 6.10 14.09 8.63
CA SER A 140 6.00 13.19 9.79
C SER A 140 7.17 13.40 10.76
N LYS A 141 6.86 13.53 12.06
CA LYS A 141 7.84 13.72 13.13
C LYS A 141 8.78 12.50 13.24
N SER A 142 10.03 12.74 13.65
CA SER A 142 11.05 11.69 13.86
C SER A 142 10.58 10.58 14.82
N LYS A 143 9.85 10.95 15.89
CA LYS A 143 9.24 10.00 16.83
C LYS A 143 8.31 9.00 16.13
N LYS A 144 7.50 9.46 15.16
CA LYS A 144 6.60 8.59 14.38
C LYS A 144 7.39 7.61 13.51
N THR A 145 8.40 8.10 12.78
CA THR A 145 9.23 7.23 11.92
C THR A 145 10.05 6.22 12.73
N HIS A 146 10.54 6.61 13.91
CA HIS A 146 11.23 5.69 14.82
C HIS A 146 10.28 4.62 15.36
N GLN A 147 9.07 5.02 15.78
CA GLN A 147 8.05 4.07 16.23
C GLN A 147 7.69 3.07 15.12
N ILE A 148 7.44 3.54 13.89
CA ILE A 148 7.16 2.64 12.77
C ILE A 148 8.31 1.67 12.58
N THR A 149 9.56 2.14 12.54
CA THR A 149 10.73 1.25 12.42
C THR A 149 10.71 0.17 13.50
N LYS A 150 10.55 0.56 14.77
CA LYS A 150 10.49 -0.39 15.89
C LYS A 150 9.35 -1.40 15.73
N GLU A 151 8.18 -0.97 15.27
CA GLU A 151 7.06 -1.86 14.96
C GLU A 151 7.44 -2.89 13.91
N LEU A 152 8.07 -2.49 12.79
CA LEU A 152 8.47 -3.41 11.72
C LEU A 152 9.38 -4.53 12.25
N PHE A 153 10.37 -4.20 13.09
CA PHE A 153 11.24 -5.22 13.69
C PHE A 153 10.49 -6.19 14.62
N ASN A 154 9.44 -5.72 15.30
CA ASN A 154 8.67 -6.53 16.26
C ASN A 154 7.67 -7.47 15.58
N ILE A 155 7.14 -7.08 14.42
CA ILE A 155 6.08 -7.82 13.73
C ILE A 155 6.59 -8.73 12.61
N ARG A 156 7.91 -8.83 12.43
CA ARG A 156 8.55 -9.58 11.33
C ARG A 156 8.06 -11.02 11.12
N ASN A 157 7.61 -11.69 12.19
CA ASN A 157 7.12 -13.06 12.12
C ASN A 157 5.58 -13.15 12.10
N GLN A 158 4.88 -12.03 12.18
CA GLN A 158 3.41 -11.95 12.26
C GLN A 158 2.78 -11.47 10.96
N VAL A 159 3.56 -10.84 10.08
CA VAL A 159 3.08 -10.30 8.80
C VAL A 159 4.09 -10.58 7.70
N THR A 160 3.60 -10.94 6.53
CA THR A 160 4.39 -11.27 5.35
C THR A 160 4.67 -10.02 4.51
N GLY A 161 3.65 -9.20 4.27
CA GLY A 161 3.72 -8.02 3.40
C GLY A 161 3.53 -6.69 4.13
N ILE A 162 4.39 -5.72 3.83
CA ILE A 162 4.26 -4.34 4.29
C ILE A 162 4.44 -3.37 3.12
N ILE A 163 3.52 -2.42 2.99
CA ILE A 163 3.61 -1.32 2.02
C ILE A 163 3.80 -0.02 2.80
N ILE A 164 4.87 0.71 2.50
CA ILE A 164 5.14 2.03 3.06
C ILE A 164 4.98 3.07 1.95
N LEU A 165 3.90 3.83 2.06
CA LEU A 165 3.65 5.01 1.23
C LEU A 165 4.42 6.19 1.82
N SER A 166 5.55 6.58 1.20
CA SER A 166 6.35 7.71 1.70
C SER A 166 7.12 8.45 0.62
N GLN A 167 7.19 9.78 0.79
CA GLN A 167 8.09 10.66 0.05
C GLN A 167 9.23 11.20 0.94
N LYS A 168 9.30 10.77 2.21
CA LYS A 168 10.29 11.23 3.17
C LYS A 168 11.62 10.52 2.93
N LYS A 169 12.45 11.07 2.04
CA LYS A 169 13.73 10.47 1.58
C LYS A 169 14.61 9.94 2.73
N THR A 170 14.77 10.71 3.81
CA THR A 170 15.59 10.31 4.97
C THR A 170 15.08 9.06 5.67
N PHE A 171 13.76 8.90 5.77
CA PHE A 171 13.15 7.70 6.37
C PHE A 171 13.27 6.49 5.44
N VAL A 172 13.03 6.68 4.14
CA VAL A 172 13.18 5.62 3.13
C VAL A 172 14.62 5.09 3.11
N GLN A 173 15.61 5.99 3.00
CA GLN A 173 17.03 5.62 3.03
C GLN A 173 17.41 4.91 4.32
N TYR A 174 16.87 5.37 5.46
CA TYR A 174 17.11 4.73 6.74
C TYR A 174 16.59 3.29 6.78
N LEU A 175 15.36 3.04 6.34
CA LEU A 175 14.78 1.69 6.30
C LEU A 175 15.59 0.76 5.40
N ILE A 176 15.97 1.24 4.21
CA ILE A 176 16.76 0.49 3.23
C ILE A 176 18.12 0.10 3.83
N LYS A 177 18.82 1.04 4.47
CA LYS A 177 20.13 0.78 5.11
C LYS A 177 20.03 -0.13 6.34
N LYS A 178 18.91 -0.11 7.06
CA LYS A 178 18.72 -0.89 8.28
C LYS A 178 18.38 -2.36 8.05
N ASN A 179 18.16 -2.78 6.79
CA ASN A 179 17.79 -4.15 6.45
C ASN A 179 16.65 -4.67 7.32
N VAL A 180 15.55 -3.94 7.35
CA VAL A 180 14.40 -4.32 8.17
C VAL A 180 13.95 -5.74 7.78
N PRO A 181 13.83 -6.67 8.74
CA PRO A 181 13.68 -8.10 8.46
C PRO A 181 12.22 -8.45 8.16
N ILE A 182 11.61 -7.79 7.18
CA ILE A 182 10.27 -8.10 6.69
C ILE A 182 10.42 -8.88 5.39
N SER A 183 9.65 -9.97 5.25
CA SER A 183 9.70 -10.82 4.05
C SER A 183 9.45 -10.01 2.78
N GLU A 184 8.38 -9.22 2.71
CA GLU A 184 8.14 -8.31 1.59
C GLU A 184 7.91 -6.89 2.10
N LEU A 185 8.83 -5.98 1.74
CA LEU A 185 8.78 -4.57 2.13
C LEU A 185 8.77 -3.69 0.89
N ILE A 186 7.57 -3.27 0.50
CA ILE A 186 7.33 -2.38 -0.63
C ILE A 186 7.42 -0.93 -0.13
N ILE A 187 8.28 -0.11 -0.73
CA ILE A 187 8.39 1.31 -0.38
C ILE A 187 8.19 2.15 -1.63
N LEU A 188 7.07 2.87 -1.69
CA LEU A 188 6.66 3.64 -2.86
C LEU A 188 6.16 5.02 -2.42
N PRO A 189 6.34 6.08 -3.22
CA PRO A 189 5.67 7.34 -2.96
C PRO A 189 4.19 7.23 -3.37
N ARG A 190 3.29 7.87 -2.61
CA ARG A 190 1.86 7.97 -2.95
C ARG A 190 1.66 8.92 -4.15
N LYS A 191 1.94 8.44 -5.35
CA LYS A 191 1.72 9.10 -6.65
C LYS A 191 0.90 8.17 -7.53
N GLU A 192 0.08 8.73 -8.40
CA GLU A 192 -0.86 8.03 -9.29
C GLU A 192 -0.24 6.77 -9.92
N TYR A 193 0.91 6.91 -10.58
CA TYR A 193 1.63 5.79 -11.19
C TYR A 193 1.87 4.60 -10.24
N PHE A 194 2.33 4.84 -9.00
CA PHE A 194 2.59 3.74 -8.06
C PHE A 194 1.30 3.17 -7.48
N MET A 195 0.22 3.96 -7.44
CA MET A 195 -1.09 3.44 -7.06
C MET A 195 -1.66 2.54 -8.16
N GLU A 196 -1.41 2.83 -9.44
CA GLU A 196 -1.71 1.93 -10.57
C GLU A 196 -0.98 0.59 -10.39
N LEU A 197 0.33 0.62 -10.13
CA LEU A 197 1.10 -0.62 -9.88
C LEU A 197 0.56 -1.43 -8.69
N LEU A 198 0.15 -0.75 -7.61
CA LEU A 198 -0.45 -1.40 -6.44
C LEU A 198 -1.84 -1.99 -6.73
N ASN A 199 -2.59 -1.42 -7.67
CA ASN A 199 -3.84 -2.04 -8.13
C ASN A 199 -3.57 -3.31 -8.93
N GLU A 200 -2.51 -3.33 -9.74
CA GLU A 200 -2.06 -4.54 -10.43
C GLU A 200 -1.59 -5.62 -9.45
N LEU A 201 -0.94 -5.24 -8.33
CA LEU A 201 -0.63 -6.16 -7.22
C LEU A 201 -1.89 -6.78 -6.60
N GLY A 202 -2.99 -6.04 -6.57
CA GLY A 202 -4.25 -6.50 -5.99
C GLY A 202 -4.92 -7.60 -6.80
N GLN A 203 -4.65 -7.66 -8.10
CA GLN A 203 -5.12 -8.69 -9.02
C GLN A 203 -4.34 -10.00 -8.82
N ARG A 204 -4.92 -11.11 -9.30
CA ARG A 204 -4.25 -12.41 -9.22
C ARG A 204 -2.94 -12.48 -10.00
N ASP A 205 -2.05 -13.37 -9.56
CA ASP A 205 -0.87 -13.80 -10.32
C ASP A 205 0.11 -12.68 -10.71
N PHE A 206 0.17 -11.59 -9.94
CA PHE A 206 1.01 -10.43 -10.25
C PHE A 206 2.46 -10.81 -10.58
N ASP A 207 3.12 -11.60 -9.73
CA ASP A 207 4.51 -12.02 -9.95
C ASP A 207 4.65 -12.92 -11.18
N ALA A 208 3.70 -13.84 -11.41
CA ALA A 208 3.69 -14.70 -12.58
C ALA A 208 3.56 -13.89 -13.88
N LYS A 209 2.69 -12.87 -13.88
CA LYS A 209 2.49 -11.95 -15.00
C LYS A 209 3.78 -11.17 -15.30
N ILE A 210 4.43 -10.60 -14.28
CA ILE A 210 5.66 -9.83 -14.46
C ILE A 210 6.81 -10.71 -14.94
N LEU A 211 7.08 -11.79 -14.20
CA LEU A 211 8.22 -12.65 -14.46
C LEU A 211 8.03 -13.42 -15.77
N GLY A 212 6.80 -13.85 -16.08
CA GLY A 212 6.46 -14.48 -17.36
C GLY A 212 6.59 -13.55 -18.57
N LYS A 213 6.33 -12.24 -18.41
CA LYS A 213 6.60 -11.24 -19.48
C LYS A 213 8.10 -11.11 -19.77
N ALA A 214 8.93 -11.04 -18.72
CA ALA A 214 10.39 -10.98 -18.87
C ALA A 214 11.00 -12.32 -19.34
N PHE A 215 10.38 -13.43 -18.95
CA PHE A 215 10.84 -14.79 -19.20
C PHE A 215 9.67 -15.68 -19.66
N PRO A 216 9.35 -15.70 -20.96
CA PRO A 216 8.21 -16.47 -21.47
C PRO A 216 8.30 -17.97 -21.17
N THR A 217 9.50 -18.52 -21.03
CA THR A 217 9.74 -19.95 -20.75
C THR A 217 9.31 -20.38 -19.35
N ILE A 218 9.14 -19.45 -18.40
CA ILE A 218 8.67 -19.75 -17.05
C ILE A 218 7.20 -19.37 -16.85
N ALA A 219 6.56 -18.76 -17.85
CA ALA A 219 5.15 -18.38 -17.76
C ALA A 219 4.28 -19.61 -17.44
N GLY A 220 3.44 -19.52 -16.41
CA GLY A 220 2.58 -20.62 -15.97
C GLY A 220 3.28 -21.72 -15.15
N HIS A 221 4.55 -21.55 -14.77
CA HIS A 221 5.24 -22.51 -13.91
C HIS A 221 4.60 -22.58 -12.51
N GLU A 222 4.52 -23.79 -11.95
CA GLU A 222 3.86 -24.04 -10.65
C GLU A 222 4.48 -23.31 -9.46
N VAL A 223 5.73 -22.81 -9.56
CA VAL A 223 6.39 -22.08 -8.48
C VAL A 223 5.65 -20.78 -8.15
N PHE A 224 4.84 -20.27 -9.07
CA PHE A 224 4.03 -19.07 -8.88
C PHE A 224 2.71 -19.31 -8.14
N LYS A 225 2.32 -20.57 -7.88
CA LYS A 225 1.09 -20.88 -7.12
C LYS A 225 1.13 -20.32 -5.69
N GLU A 226 2.32 -20.21 -5.12
CA GLU A 226 2.55 -19.61 -3.81
C GLU A 226 3.38 -18.34 -3.95
N LYS A 227 2.90 -17.25 -3.37
CA LYS A 227 3.62 -15.98 -3.42
C LYS A 227 4.90 -16.06 -2.61
N ARG A 228 6.01 -15.70 -3.25
CA ARG A 228 7.34 -15.69 -2.65
C ARG A 228 8.09 -14.44 -3.11
N VAL A 229 9.06 -14.04 -2.29
CA VAL A 229 10.00 -12.96 -2.66
C VAL A 229 10.92 -13.40 -3.80
N GLN A 230 11.14 -14.71 -3.92
CA GLN A 230 11.99 -15.34 -4.89
C GLN A 230 11.43 -16.68 -5.36
N TYR A 231 11.58 -16.97 -6.65
CA TYR A 231 11.09 -18.17 -7.30
C TYR A 231 12.27 -18.93 -7.90
N MET A 232 12.48 -20.19 -7.52
CA MET A 232 13.63 -20.99 -7.97
C MET A 232 13.19 -22.00 -9.03
N ILE A 233 13.82 -21.97 -10.21
CA ILE A 233 13.61 -22.93 -11.29
C ILE A 233 14.97 -23.37 -11.82
N GLY A 234 15.35 -24.62 -11.51
CA GLY A 234 16.71 -25.11 -11.75
C GLY A 234 17.76 -24.24 -11.04
N ASN A 235 18.76 -23.77 -11.80
CA ASN A 235 19.82 -22.89 -11.28
C ASN A 235 19.46 -21.40 -11.34
N ASN A 236 18.24 -21.04 -11.77
CA ASN A 236 17.81 -19.65 -11.85
C ASN A 236 16.91 -19.29 -10.68
N VAL A 237 17.15 -18.11 -10.12
CA VAL A 237 16.32 -17.48 -9.11
C VAL A 237 15.68 -16.24 -9.73
N TYR A 238 14.37 -16.10 -9.67
CA TYR A 238 13.63 -14.99 -10.25
C TYR A 238 13.02 -14.12 -9.15
N MET A 239 13.16 -12.80 -9.27
CA MET A 239 12.70 -11.82 -8.29
C MET A 239 12.03 -10.64 -8.99
N ASN A 240 10.92 -10.17 -8.42
CA ASN A 240 10.17 -9.02 -8.91
C ASN A 240 10.44 -7.77 -8.07
N MET A 241 11.00 -6.73 -8.69
CA MET A 241 11.30 -5.43 -8.08
C MET A 241 10.50 -4.27 -8.65
N ILE A 242 9.50 -4.50 -9.51
CA ILE A 242 8.68 -3.41 -10.11
C ILE A 242 8.06 -2.50 -9.04
N LEU A 243 7.58 -3.09 -7.94
CA LEU A 243 7.02 -2.36 -6.80
C LEU A 243 8.07 -1.86 -5.80
N ASN A 244 9.36 -1.86 -6.15
CA ASN A 244 10.44 -1.48 -5.25
C ASN A 244 10.40 -2.26 -3.92
N ASN A 245 10.31 -3.60 -4.03
CA ASN A 245 10.39 -4.48 -2.87
C ASN A 245 11.84 -4.50 -2.33
N VAL A 246 12.12 -3.63 -1.36
CA VAL A 246 13.48 -3.42 -0.83
C VAL A 246 13.99 -4.57 0.02
N SER A 247 13.11 -5.52 0.41
CA SER A 247 13.51 -6.74 1.12
C SER A 247 14.49 -7.60 0.29
N ILE A 248 14.44 -7.51 -1.03
CA ILE A 248 15.33 -8.22 -1.95
C ILE A 248 16.79 -7.84 -1.70
N PHE A 249 17.10 -6.58 -1.40
CA PHE A 249 18.47 -6.18 -1.05
C PHE A 249 18.95 -6.85 0.24
N SER A 250 18.09 -6.93 1.26
CA SER A 250 18.41 -7.60 2.52
C SER A 250 18.67 -9.09 2.31
N TYR A 251 17.84 -9.73 1.48
CA TYR A 251 17.97 -11.15 1.14
C TYR A 251 19.29 -11.43 0.41
N LEU A 252 19.58 -10.70 -0.67
CA LEU A 252 20.82 -10.86 -1.43
C LEU A 252 22.06 -10.57 -0.58
N GLN A 253 22.00 -9.57 0.30
CA GLN A 253 23.10 -9.27 1.22
C GLN A 253 23.35 -10.42 2.21
N GLY A 254 22.29 -11.02 2.77
CA GLY A 254 22.41 -12.17 3.67
C GLY A 254 23.04 -13.37 2.96
N LEU A 255 22.61 -13.68 1.74
CA LEU A 255 23.21 -14.75 0.93
C LEU A 255 24.69 -14.48 0.60
N ASN A 256 25.00 -13.25 0.18
CA ASN A 256 26.37 -12.85 -0.13
C ASN A 256 27.29 -13.06 1.08
N GLN A 257 26.83 -12.77 2.31
CA GLN A 257 27.58 -13.02 3.54
C GLN A 257 27.80 -14.51 3.79
N VAL A 258 26.77 -15.34 3.64
CA VAL A 258 26.87 -16.80 3.83
C VAL A 258 27.87 -17.41 2.84
N ILE A 259 27.76 -17.07 1.55
CA ILE A 259 28.64 -17.56 0.50
C ILE A 259 30.09 -17.15 0.78
N SER A 260 30.30 -15.87 1.13
CA SER A 260 31.63 -15.37 1.51
C SER A 260 32.25 -16.14 2.67
N SER A 261 31.46 -16.49 3.69
CA SER A 261 31.94 -17.24 4.86
C SER A 261 32.26 -18.71 4.56
N SER A 262 31.66 -19.26 3.50
CA SER A 262 31.81 -20.65 3.10
C SER A 262 32.89 -20.90 2.04
N ASN A 263 33.60 -19.86 1.57
CA ASN A 263 34.54 -19.92 0.43
C ASN A 263 33.97 -20.64 -0.81
N SER A 264 32.65 -20.65 -0.95
CA SER A 264 31.94 -21.31 -2.04
C SER A 264 31.51 -20.27 -3.06
N SER A 265 31.30 -20.68 -4.32
CA SER A 265 30.61 -19.85 -5.30
C SER A 265 29.17 -20.34 -5.46
N SER A 266 28.22 -19.42 -5.58
CA SER A 266 26.87 -19.81 -5.97
C SER A 266 26.83 -20.05 -7.48
N ALA A 267 26.47 -21.27 -7.89
CA ALA A 267 26.16 -21.58 -9.29
C ALA A 267 24.81 -20.97 -9.74
N GLN A 268 24.08 -20.31 -8.83
CA GLN A 268 22.77 -19.75 -9.14
C GLN A 268 22.88 -18.38 -9.82
N ILE A 269 21.98 -18.15 -10.77
CA ILE A 269 21.80 -16.87 -11.46
C ILE A 269 20.56 -16.19 -10.89
N TYR A 270 20.74 -14.99 -10.35
CA TYR A 270 19.69 -14.18 -9.73
C TYR A 270 19.17 -13.17 -10.76
N ASN A 271 17.99 -13.42 -11.30
CA ASN A 271 17.31 -12.62 -12.29
C ASN A 271 16.32 -11.68 -11.61
N ILE A 272 16.63 -10.37 -11.64
CA ILE A 272 15.83 -9.32 -11.01
C ILE A 272 15.09 -8.56 -12.11
N VAL A 273 13.77 -8.67 -12.14
CA VAL A 273 12.92 -7.89 -13.06
C VAL A 273 12.53 -6.58 -12.39
N CYS A 274 12.78 -5.45 -13.04
CA CYS A 274 12.46 -4.13 -12.52
C CYS A 274 11.90 -3.22 -13.62
N LEU A 275 11.47 -2.02 -13.26
CA LEU A 275 11.21 -0.97 -14.24
C LEU A 275 12.54 -0.42 -14.78
N ASP A 276 12.54 0.00 -16.04
CA ASP A 276 13.65 0.71 -16.69
C ASP A 276 14.23 1.84 -15.81
N ILE A 277 13.37 2.70 -15.25
CA ILE A 277 13.77 3.82 -14.39
C ILE A 277 14.40 3.39 -13.05
N GLN A 278 14.30 2.11 -12.68
CA GLN A 278 14.84 1.56 -11.44
C GLN A 278 16.23 0.93 -11.62
N GLU A 279 16.64 0.61 -12.86
CA GLU A 279 17.83 -0.19 -13.14
C GLU A 279 19.09 0.41 -12.51
N GLU A 280 19.38 1.69 -12.77
CA GLU A 280 20.55 2.37 -12.20
C GLU A 280 20.50 2.50 -10.68
N TYR A 281 19.30 2.62 -10.12
CA TYR A 281 19.15 2.65 -8.67
C TYR A 281 19.52 1.29 -8.07
N ILE A 282 19.03 0.19 -8.65
CA ILE A 282 19.32 -1.17 -8.18
C ILE A 282 20.81 -1.47 -8.30
N LYS A 283 21.45 -1.14 -9.44
CA LYS A 283 22.91 -1.32 -9.63
C LYS A 283 23.71 -0.64 -8.51
N ARG A 284 23.44 0.66 -8.25
CA ARG A 284 24.11 1.41 -7.19
C ARG A 284 23.90 0.84 -5.79
N GLU A 285 22.69 0.36 -5.49
CA GLU A 285 22.42 -0.25 -4.18
C GLU A 285 23.19 -1.56 -4.00
N LEU A 286 23.22 -2.42 -5.03
CA LEU A 286 24.00 -3.67 -5.01
C LEU A 286 25.50 -3.41 -4.82
N GLU A 287 26.05 -2.43 -5.54
CA GLU A 287 27.44 -1.99 -5.40
C GLU A 287 27.74 -1.45 -4.00
N SER A 288 26.89 -0.55 -3.48
CA SER A 288 27.07 0.06 -2.16
C SER A 288 27.09 -0.96 -1.02
N ARG A 289 26.43 -2.11 -1.24
CA ARG A 289 26.34 -3.23 -0.29
C ARG A 289 27.43 -4.27 -0.49
N LYS A 290 28.31 -4.09 -1.49
CA LYS A 290 29.38 -5.02 -1.85
C LYS A 290 28.87 -6.43 -2.11
N ILE A 291 27.76 -6.55 -2.84
CA ILE A 291 27.22 -7.85 -3.29
C ILE A 291 28.02 -8.28 -4.52
N THR A 292 29.12 -9.01 -4.31
CA THR A 292 30.08 -9.40 -5.35
C THR A 292 30.08 -10.90 -5.65
N ASN A 293 29.59 -11.73 -4.72
CA ASN A 293 29.69 -13.19 -4.81
C ASN A 293 28.44 -13.85 -5.41
N LEU A 294 27.53 -13.04 -5.95
CA LEU A 294 26.29 -13.47 -6.60
C LEU A 294 26.32 -13.10 -8.08
N THR A 295 25.90 -14.03 -8.94
CA THR A 295 25.68 -13.73 -10.36
C THR A 295 24.30 -13.09 -10.51
N ILE A 296 24.24 -11.77 -10.62
CA ILE A 296 22.98 -11.02 -10.72
C ILE A 296 22.78 -10.51 -12.16
N LYS A 297 21.60 -10.76 -12.72
CA LYS A 297 21.11 -10.18 -13.98
C LYS A 297 19.92 -9.28 -13.68
N ILE A 298 19.97 -8.03 -14.12
CA ILE A 298 18.86 -7.09 -13.99
C ILE A 298 18.17 -7.00 -15.36
N ILE A 299 16.85 -7.20 -15.37
CA ILE A 299 16.02 -7.18 -16.58
C ILE A 299 15.05 -6.02 -16.44
N PRO A 300 15.35 -4.87 -17.06
CA PRO A 300 14.42 -3.75 -17.08
C PRO A 300 13.24 -4.04 -18.01
N LEU A 301 12.04 -3.68 -17.58
CA LEU A 301 10.83 -3.61 -18.39
C LEU A 301 10.38 -2.15 -18.48
N SER A 302 10.00 -1.71 -19.67
CA SER A 302 9.39 -0.40 -19.86
C SER A 302 7.97 -0.38 -19.28
N LYS A 303 7.51 0.83 -18.94
CA LYS A 303 6.12 1.04 -18.49
C LYS A 303 5.08 0.46 -19.46
N LYS A 304 5.32 0.58 -20.77
CA LYS A 304 4.39 0.10 -21.81
C LYS A 304 4.32 -1.43 -21.85
N GLU A 305 5.47 -2.10 -21.75
CA GLU A 305 5.53 -3.56 -21.71
C GLU A 305 4.79 -4.13 -20.50
N PHE A 306 4.82 -3.41 -19.38
CA PHE A 306 4.06 -3.79 -18.19
C PHE A 306 2.54 -3.53 -18.32
N LEU A 307 2.13 -2.29 -18.60
CA LEU A 307 0.73 -1.84 -18.51
C LEU A 307 -0.14 -2.17 -19.72
N ASN A 308 0.43 -2.45 -20.89
CA ASN A 308 -0.36 -2.87 -22.04
C ASN A 308 -0.68 -4.37 -21.93
N ASN A 309 -1.97 -4.66 -21.92
CA ASN A 309 -2.59 -5.91 -22.36
C ASN A 309 -3.34 -5.59 -23.65
#